data_AF-A0A1L1PWW0-F1
#
_entry.id   AF-A0A1L1PWW0-F1
#
_cell.length_a   1.000
_cell.length_b   1.000
_cell.length_c   1.000
_cell.angle_alpha   90.00
_cell.angle_beta   90.00
_cell.angle_gamma   90.00
#
_symmetry.space_group_name_H-M   'P 1'
#
loop_
_entity.id
_entity.type
_entity.pdbx_description
1 polymer ?
#
loop_
_entity_poly.entity_id
_entity_poly.type
_entity_poly.pdbx_seq_one_letter_code
_entity_poly.pdbx_strand_id
1 'polypeptide(L)' 'MDGKGAWRDNVFVERLWRTIKYERVYLQAYEAVSAARSDLDTYIDWYNRERVHSRIEDRTPEQAYWALLPEMAVAA' A
#
# COMPACT_ATOMS: atom_id res chain seq x y z
N MET A 1 -23.71 12.90 10.29
CA MET A 1 -23.67 11.64 9.54
C MET A 1 -22.26 11.10 9.62
N ASP A 2 -22.12 9.96 10.24
CA ASP A 2 -20.92 9.36 10.83
C ASP A 2 -20.06 8.56 9.84
N GLY A 3 -20.24 8.78 8.53
CA GLY A 3 -19.34 8.36 7.44
C GLY A 3 -19.11 6.84 7.26
N LYS A 4 -19.46 6.03 8.25
CA LYS A 4 -19.23 4.58 8.29
C LYS A 4 -19.88 3.91 7.09
N GLY A 5 -19.06 3.27 6.26
CA GLY A 5 -19.50 2.53 5.07
C GLY A 5 -19.60 3.38 3.80
N ALA A 6 -19.08 4.61 3.77
CA ALA A 6 -19.03 5.36 2.52
C ALA A 6 -18.01 4.75 1.55
N TRP A 7 -18.41 4.59 0.29
CA TRP A 7 -17.55 4.04 -0.78
C TRP A 7 -16.23 4.82 -0.96
N ARG A 8 -16.22 6.10 -0.59
CA ARG A 8 -15.04 6.98 -0.68
C ARG A 8 -13.91 6.53 0.23
N ASP A 9 -14.21 5.95 1.40
CA ASP A 9 -13.19 5.47 2.32
C ASP A 9 -12.50 4.20 1.79
N ASN A 10 -13.22 3.39 1.00
CA ASN A 10 -12.70 2.12 0.47
C ASN A 10 -11.94 2.27 -0.86
N VAL A 11 -12.14 3.38 -1.60
CA VAL A 11 -11.63 3.53 -2.98
C VAL A 11 -10.11 3.38 -3.09
N PHE A 12 -9.37 3.81 -2.06
CA PHE A 12 -7.92 3.71 -2.01
C PHE A 12 -7.47 2.25 -1.80
N VAL A 13 -8.12 1.56 -0.86
CA VAL A 13 -7.86 0.15 -0.54
C VAL A 13 -8.20 -0.74 -1.73
N GLU A 14 -9.33 -0.51 -2.39
CA GLU A 14 -9.72 -1.24 -3.60
C GLU A 14 -8.73 -1.06 -4.75
N ARG A 15 -8.22 0.16 -4.94
CA ARG A 15 -7.23 0.44 -5.98
C ARG A 15 -5.91 -0.28 -5.69
N LEU A 16 -5.45 -0.26 -4.44
CA LEU A 16 -4.27 -1.00 -4.01
C LEU A 16 -4.45 -2.51 -4.24
N TRP A 17 -5.59 -3.06 -3.83
CA TRP A 17 -5.90 -4.48 -4.04
C TRP A 17 -5.93 -4.87 -5.51
N ARG A 18 -6.45 -4.01 -6.39
CA ARG A 18 -6.39 -4.26 -7.84
C ARG A 18 -4.94 -4.36 -8.31
N THR A 19 -4.07 -3.43 -7.91
CA THR A 19 -2.65 -3.47 -8.28
C THR A 19 -1.99 -4.76 -7.82
N ILE A 20 -2.14 -5.13 -6.54
CA ILE A 20 -1.55 -6.36 -5.98
C ILE A 20 -2.02 -7.61 -6.74
N LYS A 21 -3.32 -7.69 -7.04
CA LYS A 21 -3.88 -8.84 -7.74
C LYS A 21 -3.28 -9.01 -9.14
N TYR A 22 -3.25 -7.94 -9.92
CA TYR A 22 -2.80 -8.01 -11.31
C TYR A 22 -1.29 -8.14 -11.45
N GLU A 23 -0.52 -7.44 -10.62
CA GLU A 23 0.94 -7.43 -10.74
C GLU A 23 1.60 -8.61 -10.04
N ARG A 24 0.90 -9.28 -9.11
CA ARG A 24 1.48 -10.38 -8.34
C ARG A 24 0.61 -11.62 -8.31
N VAL A 25 -0.58 -11.56 -7.71
CA VAL A 25 -1.37 -12.76 -7.38
C VAL A 25 -1.80 -13.54 -8.63
N TYR A 26 -2.29 -12.87 -9.67
CA TYR A 26 -2.79 -13.52 -10.89
C TYR A 26 -1.67 -14.10 -11.77
N LEU A 27 -0.41 -13.72 -11.52
CA LEU A 27 0.75 -14.21 -12.27
C LEU A 27 1.39 -15.44 -11.63
N GLN A 28 0.91 -15.87 -10.46
CA GLN A 28 1.52 -16.93 -9.66
C GLN A 28 0.52 -18.06 -9.40
N ALA A 29 1.02 -19.29 -9.40
CA ALA A 29 0.31 -20.45 -8.90
C ALA A 29 0.93 -20.84 -7.55
N TYR A 30 0.29 -20.47 -6.45
CA TYR A 30 0.80 -20.78 -5.12
C TYR A 30 0.39 -22.19 -4.70
N GLU A 31 1.38 -22.99 -4.29
CA GLU A 31 1.16 -24.33 -3.72
C GLU A 31 0.49 -24.27 -2.33
N ALA A 32 0.64 -23.16 -1.61
CA ALA A 32 0.06 -22.97 -0.28
C ALA A 32 -0.19 -21.49 0.03
N VAL A 33 -1.12 -21.24 0.98
CA VAL A 33 -1.40 -19.89 1.48
C VAL A 33 -0.18 -19.24 2.14
N SER A 34 0.68 -20.02 2.80
CA SER A 34 1.93 -19.52 3.38
C SER A 34 2.89 -18.97 2.32
N ALA A 35 2.96 -19.62 1.15
CA ALA A 35 3.77 -19.16 0.03
C ALA A 35 3.23 -17.83 -0.51
N ALA A 36 1.91 -17.72 -0.70
CA ALA A 36 1.27 -16.46 -1.10
C ALA A 36 1.53 -15.33 -0.09
N ARG A 37 1.49 -15.63 1.21
CA ARG A 37 1.75 -14.63 2.25
C ARG A 37 3.17 -14.11 2.21
N SER A 38 4.17 -15.00 2.16
CA SER A 38 5.58 -14.61 2.08
C SER A 38 5.89 -13.79 0.84
N ASP A 39 5.28 -14.15 -0.28
CA ASP A 39 5.42 -13.45 -1.55
C ASP A 39 4.81 -12.04 -1.48
N LEU A 40 3.59 -11.92 -0.94
CA LEU A 40 2.92 -10.65 -0.74
C LEU A 40 3.66 -9.74 0.26
N ASP A 41 4.21 -10.28 1.34
CA ASP A 41 5.03 -9.52 2.29
C ASP A 41 6.24 -8.88 1.57
N THR A 42 6.91 -9.66 0.71
CA THR A 42 8.04 -9.17 -0.09
C THR A 42 7.60 -8.10 -1.10
N TYR A 43 6.48 -8.33 -1.80
CA TYR A 43 5.95 -7.37 -2.77
C TYR A 43 5.53 -6.05 -2.09
N ILE A 44 4.91 -6.10 -0.92
CA ILE A 44 4.47 -4.91 -0.18
C ILE A 44 5.65 -4.11 0.34
N ASP A 45 6.71 -4.78 0.83
CA ASP A 45 7.94 -4.10 1.27
C ASP A 45 8.57 -3.32 0.09
N TRP A 46 8.76 -3.98 -1.06
CA TRP A 46 9.24 -3.35 -2.29
C TRP A 46 8.32 -2.19 -2.74
N TYR A 47 7.00 -2.40 -2.76
CA TYR A 47 6.03 -1.39 -3.17
C TYR A 47 6.13 -0.13 -2.32
N ASN A 48 6.32 -0.28 -1.01
CA ASN A 48 6.38 0.86 -0.10
C ASN A 48 7.74 1.56 -0.08
N ARG A 49 8.84 0.82 -0.28
CA ARG A 49 10.20 1.33 -0.03
C ARG A 49 11.00 1.63 -1.28
N GLU A 50 10.69 1.01 -2.40
CA GLU A 50 11.50 1.10 -3.62
C GLU A 50 10.70 1.61 -4.81
N ARG A 51 9.40 1.30 -4.90
CA ARG A 51 8.57 1.75 -6.03
C ARG A 51 8.27 3.23 -5.92
N VAL A 52 8.78 4.00 -6.87
CA VAL A 52 8.45 5.42 -7.01
C VAL A 52 7.14 5.63 -7.77
N HIS A 53 6.40 6.68 -7.41
CA HIS A 53 5.12 7.00 -8.05
C HIS A 53 5.08 8.47 -8.48
N SER A 54 4.80 8.71 -9.76
CA SER A 54 4.74 10.06 -10.34
C SER A 54 3.71 10.98 -9.69
N ARG A 55 2.64 10.43 -9.12
CA ARG A 55 1.60 11.21 -8.40
C ARG A 55 2.09 11.77 -7.07
N ILE A 56 3.20 11.28 -6.53
CA ILE A 56 3.83 11.75 -5.29
C ILE A 56 5.26 12.24 -5.56
N GLU A 57 5.45 12.91 -6.71
CA GLU A 57 6.72 13.55 -7.08
C GLU A 57 7.88 12.55 -7.16
N ASP A 58 7.61 11.37 -7.74
CA ASP A 58 8.57 10.28 -7.89
C ASP A 58 9.19 9.82 -6.56
N ARG A 59 8.45 9.99 -5.46
CA ARG A 59 8.77 9.41 -4.15
C ARG A 59 8.14 8.03 -3.99
N THR A 60 8.64 7.27 -3.02
CA THR A 60 8.04 6.02 -2.58
C THR A 60 6.90 6.29 -1.58
N PRO A 61 5.95 5.35 -1.40
CA PRO A 61 4.87 5.52 -0.43
C PRO A 61 5.38 5.75 0.99
N GLU A 62 6.46 5.09 1.41
CA GLU A 62 7.09 5.29 2.72
C GLU A 62 7.63 6.72 2.86
N GLN A 63 8.35 7.23 1.86
CA GLN A 63 8.85 8.61 1.86
C GLN A 63 7.72 9.64 1.92
N ALA A 64 6.65 9.43 1.15
CA ALA A 64 5.49 10.31 1.16
C ALA A 64 4.78 10.28 2.53
N TYR A 65 4.63 9.09 3.13
CA TYR A 65 4.04 8.95 4.46
C TYR A 65 4.83 9.73 5.52
N TRP A 66 6.15 9.55 5.58
CA TRP A 66 7.00 10.27 6.53
C TRP A 66 7.00 11.78 6.32
N ALA A 67 6.93 12.24 5.07
CA ALA A 67 6.86 13.68 4.76
C ALA A 67 5.49 14.31 5.11
N LEU A 68 4.42 13.51 5.18
CA LEU A 68 3.06 13.96 5.47
C LEU A 68 2.66 13.81 6.94
N LEU A 69 3.43 13.05 7.72
CA LEU A 69 3.23 13.00 9.16
C LEU A 69 3.45 14.42 9.73
N PRO A 70 2.52 14.93 10.55
CA PRO A 70 2.76 16.19 11.25
C PRO A 70 4.08 16.06 12.01
N GLU A 71 4.92 17.11 11.99
CA GLU A 71 6.03 17.20 12.94
C GLU A 71 5.45 16.85 14.31
N MET A 72 5.88 15.73 14.89
CA MET A 72 5.40 15.31 16.19
C MET A 72 5.59 16.50 17.11
N ALA A 73 4.49 17.11 17.56
CA ALA A 73 4.55 18.14 18.58
C ALA A 73 5.31 17.51 19.75
N VAL A 74 6.56 17.94 19.94
CA VAL A 74 7.34 17.56 21.09
C VAL A 74 6.52 18.02 22.28
N ALA A 75 5.96 17.07 23.02
CA ALA A 75 5.27 17.38 24.26
C ALA A 75 6.29 18.09 25.16
N ALA A 76 6.08 19.39 25.36
CA ALA A 76 6.86 20.23 26.27
C ALA A 76 6.53 19.89 27.73
#